data_AF-A0A5P0ZS74-F1
#
_entry.id   AF-A0A5P0ZS74-F1
#
_cell.length_a   1.000
_cell.length_b   1.000
_cell.length_c   1.000
_cell.angle_alpha   90.00
_cell.angle_beta   90.00
_cell.angle_gamma   90.00
#
_symmetry.space_group_name_H-M   'P 1'
#
loop_
_entity.id
_entity.type
_entity.pdbx_description
1 polymer ?
#
loop_
_entity_poly.entity_id
_entity_poly.type
_entity_poly.pdbx_seq_one_letter_code
_entity_poly.pdbx_strand_id
1 'polypeptide(L)'
;VIKPIKEELTPLFRGLTVRKKYGKGRGKPVIGYSFTWKPEKKDANDFSQGQFQDERQKLFNIQHNGELTEQEKWRAIDKVKGLTLGSTEEQAVAEKQAEHDKKIRDQARKEALAELRKGFGKHA
;
A
#
# COMPACT_ATOMS: atom_id res chain seq x y z
N VAL A 1 8.09 17.88 3.35
CA VAL A 1 7.43 18.46 2.16
C VAL A 1 7.08 17.43 1.07
N ILE A 2 7.99 16.56 0.63
CA ILE A 2 7.69 15.66 -0.53
C ILE A 2 6.65 14.56 -0.26
N LYS A 3 6.58 14.04 0.98
CA LYS A 3 5.63 12.99 1.36
C LYS A 3 4.17 13.33 1.00
N PRO A 4 3.58 14.45 1.48
CA PRO A 4 2.21 14.79 1.11
C PRO A 4 2.03 14.97 -0.39
N ILE A 5 3.02 15.49 -1.12
CA ILE A 5 2.94 15.63 -2.58
C ILE A 5 2.77 14.25 -3.26
N LYS A 6 3.53 13.24 -2.81
CA LYS A 6 3.37 11.87 -3.32
C LYS A 6 1.98 11.30 -3.03
N GLU A 7 1.46 11.53 -1.84
CA GLU A 7 0.14 11.07 -1.42
C GLU A 7 -1.00 11.71 -2.25
N GLU A 8 -0.92 13.02 -2.53
CA GLU A 8 -1.96 13.76 -3.27
C GLU A 8 -1.91 13.52 -4.78
N LEU A 9 -0.71 13.38 -5.36
CA LEU A 9 -0.55 13.32 -6.82
C LEU A 9 -0.63 11.90 -7.39
N THR A 10 -0.30 10.88 -6.58
CA THR A 10 -0.38 9.47 -7.03
C THR A 10 -1.78 9.02 -7.47
N PRO A 11 -2.87 9.43 -6.79
CA PRO A 11 -4.23 9.16 -7.27
C PRO A 11 -4.48 9.63 -8.70
N LEU A 12 -3.87 10.76 -9.09
CA LEU A 12 -4.08 11.41 -10.38
C LEU A 12 -3.17 10.84 -11.48
N PHE A 13 -1.89 10.66 -11.16
CA PHE A 13 -0.88 10.26 -12.15
C PHE A 13 -0.46 8.80 -11.97
N ARG A 14 -0.79 7.97 -12.96
CA ARG A 14 -0.41 6.57 -12.95
C ARG A 14 1.12 6.41 -12.97
N GLY A 15 1.65 5.68 -11.99
CA GLY A 15 3.08 5.39 -11.89
C GLY A 15 3.93 6.64 -11.66
N LEU A 16 3.43 7.58 -10.86
CA LEU A 16 4.18 8.77 -10.45
C LEU A 16 5.47 8.41 -9.70
N THR A 17 6.57 9.02 -10.11
CA THR A 17 7.89 8.95 -9.47
C THR A 17 8.40 10.36 -9.18
N VAL A 18 8.96 10.57 -7.98
CA VAL A 18 9.55 11.86 -7.57
C VAL A 18 11.01 11.64 -7.20
N ARG A 19 11.93 12.23 -7.96
CA ARG A 19 13.38 12.07 -7.77
C ARG A 19 14.05 13.40 -7.46
N LYS A 20 14.99 13.39 -6.51
CA LYS A 20 15.83 14.56 -6.21
C LYS A 20 16.83 14.78 -7.34
N LYS A 21 16.95 16.02 -7.81
CA LYS A 21 18.01 16.46 -8.71
C LYS A 21 19.10 17.11 -7.88
N TYR A 22 20.34 16.66 -8.07
CA TYR A 22 21.50 17.13 -7.31
C TYR A 22 22.41 18.02 -8.17
N GLY A 23 22.94 19.08 -7.57
CA GLY A 23 23.92 19.97 -8.19
C GLY A 23 25.35 19.44 -8.12
N LYS A 24 26.24 20.03 -8.91
CA LYS A 24 27.68 19.66 -8.97
C LYS A 24 28.55 20.32 -7.88
N GLY A 25 27.97 21.17 -7.01
CA GLY A 25 28.70 21.85 -5.94
C GLY A 25 29.13 20.92 -4.79
N ARG A 26 30.01 21.42 -3.90
CA ARG A 26 30.46 20.70 -2.70
C ARG A 26 29.25 20.27 -1.85
N GLY A 27 29.23 19.01 -1.42
CA GLY A 27 28.12 18.44 -0.65
C GLY A 27 26.90 18.00 -1.48
N LYS A 28 26.95 18.08 -2.83
CA LYS A 28 25.86 17.69 -3.75
C LYS A 28 24.50 18.24 -3.28
N PRO A 29 24.30 19.57 -3.28
CA PRO A 29 23.04 20.14 -2.83
C PRO A 29 21.87 19.66 -3.70
N VAL A 30 20.68 19.50 -3.10
CA VAL A 30 19.44 19.27 -3.85
C VAL A 30 19.07 20.58 -4.55
N ILE A 31 19.08 20.58 -5.87
CA ILE A 31 18.78 21.76 -6.71
C ILE A 31 17.37 21.72 -7.30
N GLY A 32 16.66 20.60 -7.15
CA GLY A 32 15.29 20.47 -7.63
C GLY A 32 14.74 19.06 -7.49
N TYR A 33 13.53 18.88 -8.03
CA TYR A 33 12.84 17.59 -8.09
C TYR A 33 12.39 17.33 -9.52
N SER A 34 12.47 16.08 -9.95
CA SER A 34 11.94 15.61 -11.23
C SER A 34 10.73 14.72 -10.94
N PHE A 35 9.62 15.04 -11.61
CA PHE A 35 8.38 14.29 -11.58
C PHE A 35 8.24 13.55 -12.91
N THR A 36 7.97 12.25 -12.86
CA THR A 36 7.72 11.43 -14.06
C THR A 36 6.53 10.52 -13.80
N TRP A 37 5.73 10.23 -14.82
CA TRP A 37 4.58 9.32 -14.74
C TRP A 37 4.41 8.57 -16.05
N LYS A 38 3.57 7.53 -16.05
CA LYS A 38 3.23 6.80 -17.27
C LYS A 38 2.30 7.68 -18.12
N PRO A 39 2.61 7.91 -19.41
CA PRO A 39 1.75 8.68 -20.28
C PRO A 39 0.41 7.96 -20.46
N GLU A 40 -0.64 8.75 -20.59
CA GLU A 40 -1.98 8.25 -20.90
C GLU A 40 -2.04 7.74 -22.34
N LYS A 41 -2.94 6.79 -22.60
CA LYS A 41 -3.16 6.32 -23.98
C LYS A 41 -3.85 7.45 -24.75
N LYS A 42 -3.47 7.62 -26.03
CA LYS A 42 -4.05 8.67 -26.90
C LYS A 42 -5.57 8.56 -27.05
N ASP A 43 -6.08 7.34 -26.99
CA ASP A 43 -7.51 7.03 -27.12
C ASP A 43 -8.18 6.81 -25.76
N ALA A 44 -7.53 7.22 -24.66
CA ALA A 44 -8.15 7.16 -23.34
C ALA A 44 -9.27 8.20 -23.24
N ASN A 45 -10.41 7.79 -22.69
CA ASN A 45 -11.45 8.71 -22.28
C ASN A 45 -11.06 9.29 -20.90
N ASP A 46 -10.71 10.58 -20.88
CA ASP A 46 -10.27 11.34 -19.70
C ASP A 46 -11.44 11.98 -18.93
N PHE A 47 -12.67 11.84 -19.43
CA PHE A 47 -13.86 12.33 -18.75
C PHE A 47 -14.25 11.42 -17.57
N SER A 48 -14.73 12.04 -16.49
CA SER A 48 -15.30 11.33 -15.34
C SER A 48 -16.36 10.34 -15.80
N GLN A 49 -16.23 9.10 -15.35
CA GLN A 49 -17.20 8.03 -15.60
C GLN A 49 -18.14 7.84 -14.38
N GLY A 50 -18.19 8.83 -13.49
CA GLY A 50 -18.90 8.80 -12.22
C GLY A 50 -18.00 8.51 -11.02
N GLN A 51 -18.45 8.93 -9.84
CA GLN A 51 -17.66 8.92 -8.61
C GLN A 51 -17.02 7.56 -8.29
N PHE A 52 -17.78 6.48 -8.48
CA PHE A 52 -17.29 5.13 -8.19
C PHE A 52 -16.14 4.69 -9.12
N GLN A 53 -16.23 4.98 -10.42
CA GLN A 53 -15.17 4.64 -11.37
C GLN A 53 -13.93 5.50 -11.13
N ASP A 54 -14.13 6.79 -10.86
CA ASP A 54 -13.05 7.73 -10.58
C ASP A 54 -12.30 7.34 -9.29
N GLU A 55 -13.03 6.97 -8.24
CA GLU A 55 -12.44 6.48 -6.98
C GLU A 55 -11.67 5.18 -7.21
N ARG A 56 -12.27 4.22 -7.93
CA ARG A 56 -11.62 2.95 -8.25
C ARG A 56 -10.30 3.17 -9.02
N GLN A 57 -10.29 4.10 -9.98
CA GLN A 57 -9.08 4.43 -10.74
C GLN A 57 -8.00 5.07 -9.86
N LYS A 58 -8.39 5.98 -8.95
CA LYS A 58 -7.47 6.58 -7.96
C LYS A 58 -6.86 5.53 -7.05
N LEU A 59 -7.68 4.65 -6.47
CA LEU A 59 -7.22 3.56 -5.62
C LEU A 59 -6.30 2.59 -6.37
N PHE A 60 -6.64 2.28 -7.63
CA PHE A 60 -5.80 1.45 -8.50
C PHE A 60 -4.42 2.07 -8.69
N ASN A 61 -4.34 3.38 -8.94
CA ASN A 61 -3.08 4.10 -9.12
C ASN A 61 -2.21 4.05 -7.85
N ILE A 62 -2.81 4.23 -6.66
CA ILE A 62 -2.10 4.15 -5.37
C ILE A 62 -1.54 2.74 -5.13
N GLN A 63 -2.39 1.72 -5.23
CA GLN A 63 -2.03 0.34 -4.89
C GLN A 63 -0.89 -0.18 -5.78
N HIS A 64 -0.94 0.13 -7.07
CA HIS A 64 0.02 -0.36 -8.07
C HIS A 64 1.23 0.56 -8.27
N ASN A 65 1.38 1.63 -7.47
CA ASN A 65 2.60 2.44 -7.50
C ASN A 65 3.71 1.78 -6.65
N GLY A 66 4.84 1.47 -7.28
CA GLY A 66 6.02 0.92 -6.60
C GLY A 66 6.88 1.96 -5.88
N GLU A 67 6.67 3.25 -6.11
CA GLU A 67 7.44 4.35 -5.52
C GLU A 67 6.92 4.82 -4.15
N LEU A 68 5.79 4.27 -3.72
CA LEU A 68 5.16 4.54 -2.44
C LEU A 68 5.39 3.37 -1.48
N THR A 69 5.73 3.70 -0.24
CA THR A 69 5.74 2.72 0.85
C THR A 69 4.32 2.30 1.23
N GLU A 70 4.14 1.19 1.97
CA GLU A 70 2.82 0.78 2.46
C GLU A 70 2.12 1.91 3.24
N GLN A 71 2.88 2.60 4.09
CA GLN A 71 2.36 3.72 4.88
C GLN A 71 1.91 4.91 4.00
N GLU A 72 2.69 5.27 2.97
CA GLU A 72 2.31 6.32 2.02
C GLU A 72 1.06 5.90 1.22
N LYS A 73 0.90 4.61 0.91
CA LYS A 73 -0.30 4.08 0.26
C LYS A 73 -1.53 4.20 1.16
N TRP A 74 -1.44 3.78 2.43
CA TRP A 74 -2.56 3.88 3.37
C TRP A 74 -3.02 5.33 3.54
N ARG A 75 -2.09 6.27 3.71
CA ARG A 75 -2.41 7.69 3.81
C ARG A 75 -3.05 8.26 2.53
N ALA A 76 -2.57 7.85 1.36
CA ALA A 76 -3.18 8.26 0.10
C ALA A 76 -4.60 7.69 -0.05
N ILE A 77 -4.85 6.47 0.41
CA ILE A 77 -6.19 5.86 0.44
C ILE A 77 -7.11 6.63 1.39
N ASP A 78 -6.64 6.96 2.59
CA ASP A 78 -7.43 7.75 3.56
C ASP A 78 -7.90 9.07 2.93
N LYS A 79 -7.01 9.77 2.24
CA LYS A 79 -7.33 11.04 1.56
C LYS A 79 -8.35 10.86 0.43
N VAL A 80 -8.19 9.83 -0.40
CA VAL A 80 -9.13 9.55 -1.49
C VAL A 80 -10.52 9.24 -0.94
N LYS A 81 -10.60 8.53 0.19
CA LYS A 81 -11.86 8.13 0.83
C LYS A 81 -12.42 9.17 1.80
N GLY A 82 -11.70 10.26 2.08
CA GLY A 82 -12.09 11.25 3.08
C GLY A 82 -12.07 10.72 4.52
N LEU A 83 -11.26 9.70 4.80
CA LEU A 83 -11.11 9.10 6.12
C LEU A 83 -10.11 9.89 6.99
N THR A 84 -10.15 9.63 8.29
CA THR A 84 -9.11 10.10 9.21
C THR A 84 -7.77 9.49 8.84
N LEU A 85 -6.73 10.33 8.79
CA LEU A 85 -5.38 9.88 8.44
C LEU A 85 -4.87 8.86 9.46
N GLY A 86 -4.46 7.68 8.98
CA GLY A 86 -3.98 6.57 9.79
C GLY A 86 -5.02 5.46 10.01
N SER A 87 -6.30 5.70 9.69
CA SER A 87 -7.34 4.68 9.89
C SER A 87 -7.13 3.43 9.04
N THR A 88 -6.72 3.58 7.77
CA THR A 88 -6.39 2.43 6.92
C THR A 88 -5.15 1.67 7.43
N GLU A 89 -4.17 2.38 8.00
CA GLU A 89 -2.97 1.76 8.60
C GLU A 89 -3.35 0.92 9.82
N GLU A 90 -4.17 1.46 10.71
CA GLU A 90 -4.66 0.74 11.90
C GLU A 90 -5.44 -0.53 11.54
N GLN A 91 -6.34 -0.44 10.55
CA GLN A 91 -7.10 -1.60 10.07
C GLN A 91 -6.18 -2.66 9.48
N ALA A 92 -5.24 -2.28 8.62
CA ALA A 92 -4.31 -3.22 8.01
C ALA A 92 -3.41 -3.91 9.04
N VAL A 93 -2.98 -3.19 10.08
CA VAL A 93 -2.19 -3.77 11.18
C VAL A 93 -3.03 -4.73 12.01
N ALA A 94 -4.26 -4.37 12.34
CA ALA A 94 -5.20 -5.23 13.08
C ALA A 94 -5.50 -6.53 12.31
N GLU A 95 -5.71 -6.44 10.99
CA GLU A 95 -5.91 -7.60 10.11
C GLU A 95 -4.66 -8.50 10.09
N LYS A 96 -3.47 -7.94 9.91
CA LYS A 96 -2.20 -8.68 9.94
C LYS A 96 -2.02 -9.42 11.27
N GLN A 97 -2.34 -8.77 12.39
CA GLN A 97 -2.27 -9.38 13.72
C GLN A 97 -3.29 -10.52 13.87
N ALA A 98 -4.54 -10.30 13.47
CA ALA A 98 -5.59 -11.31 13.53
C ALA A 98 -5.25 -12.55 12.68
N GLU A 99 -4.67 -12.36 11.49
CA GLU A 99 -4.19 -13.46 10.65
C GLU A 99 -3.03 -14.23 11.29
N HIS A 100 -2.08 -13.52 11.90
CA HIS A 100 -0.96 -14.13 12.61
C HIS A 100 -1.44 -14.98 13.79
N ASP A 101 -2.35 -14.45 14.61
CA ASP A 101 -2.91 -15.16 15.77
C ASP A 101 -3.76 -16.36 15.35
N LYS A 102 -4.47 -16.26 14.22
CA LYS A 102 -5.17 -17.39 13.63
C LYS A 102 -4.19 -18.50 13.22
N LYS A 103 -3.07 -18.15 12.57
CA LYS A 103 -2.04 -19.13 12.18
C LYS A 103 -1.43 -19.84 13.39
N ILE A 104 -1.15 -19.11 14.47
CA ILE A 104 -0.65 -19.70 15.73
C ILE A 104 -1.68 -20.67 16.30
N ARG A 105 -2.94 -20.28 16.40
CA ARG A 105 -4.01 -21.15 16.93
C ARG A 105 -4.18 -22.42 16.08
N ASP A 106 -4.15 -22.28 14.77
CA ASP A 106 -4.27 -23.43 13.85
C ASP A 106 -3.06 -24.37 13.97
N GLN A 107 -1.86 -23.83 14.17
CA GLN A 107 -0.65 -24.61 14.40
C GLN A 107 -0.70 -25.35 15.74
N ALA A 108 -1.04 -24.66 16.83
CA ALA A 108 -1.21 -25.26 18.15
C ALA A 108 -2.27 -26.37 18.14
N ARG A 109 -3.39 -26.15 17.42
CA ARG A 109 -4.43 -27.17 17.23
C ARG A 109 -3.90 -28.41 16.51
N LYS A 110 -3.08 -28.25 15.46
CA LYS A 110 -2.47 -29.38 14.73
C LYS A 110 -1.48 -30.15 15.60
N GLU A 111 -0.66 -29.45 16.39
CA GLU A 111 0.31 -30.06 17.30
C GLU A 111 -0.38 -30.87 18.40
N ALA A 112 -1.40 -30.30 19.05
CA ALA A 112 -2.20 -31.01 20.06
C ALA A 112 -2.86 -32.27 19.49
N LEU A 113 -3.41 -32.22 18.28
CA LEU A 113 -3.97 -33.39 17.60
C LEU A 113 -2.91 -34.47 17.31
N ALA A 114 -1.70 -34.06 16.93
CA ALA A 114 -0.59 -34.97 16.67
C ALA A 114 -0.12 -35.67 17.96
N GLU A 115 -0.06 -34.95 19.08
CA GLU A 115 0.28 -35.53 20.40
C GLU A 115 -0.77 -36.54 20.87
N LEU A 116 -2.06 -36.20 20.78
CA LEU A 116 -3.15 -37.13 21.10
C LEU A 116 -3.02 -38.42 20.29
N ARG A 117 -2.79 -38.32 18.97
CA ARG A 117 -2.60 -39.49 18.10
C ARG A 117 -1.42 -40.36 18.51
N LYS A 118 -0.30 -39.79 18.96
CA LYS A 118 0.85 -40.54 19.49
C LYS A 118 0.51 -41.26 20.80
N GLY A 119 -0.30 -40.65 21.66
CA GLY A 119 -0.77 -41.25 22.92
C GLY A 119 -1.64 -42.49 22.70
N PHE A 120 -2.61 -42.41 21.78
CA PHE A 120 -3.49 -43.55 21.45
C PHE A 120 -2.77 -44.71 20.75
N GLY A 121 -1.72 -44.45 19.98
CA GLY A 121 -0.94 -45.48 19.29
C GLY A 121 -0.01 -46.31 20.19
N LYS A 122 0.16 -45.95 21.47
CA LYS A 122 0.99 -46.71 22.45
C LYS A 122 0.21 -47.77 23.23
N HIS A 123 -1.11 -47.87 23.03
CA HIS A 123 -1.99 -48.81 23.73
C HIS A 123 -2.57 -49.91 22.81
N ALA A 124 -1.95 -50.15 21.66
CA ALA A 124 -2.29 -51.24 20.73
C ALA A 124 -1.11 -52.21 20.59
#